data_AF-A0A951P571-F1
#
_entry.id   AF-A0A951P571-F1
#
_cell.length_a   1.000
_cell.length_b   1.000
_cell.length_c   1.000
_cell.angle_alpha   90.00
_cell.angle_beta   90.00
_cell.angle_gamma   90.00
#
_symmetry.space_group_name_H-M   'P 1'
#
loop_
_entity.id
_entity.type
_entity.pdbx_description
1 polymer ?
#
loop_
_entity_poly.entity_id
_entity_poly.type
_entity_poly.pdbx_seq_one_letter_code
_entity_poly.pdbx_strand_id
1 'polypeptide(L)'
;MDLVPTFTMMQIAVIAQKLNIYTLQSVAVSKNNVIVPTLDGQLLKITPDGKSSSIVNLVQAELGVPFGIIDQEQDLIVTVSGYLPQHYLLRIKPDGKVETIADLTQRSGFYGAPFGVTVDQGNYLVTLSTDVIESSSELVRVSPNGKISPIANLTQFGNPFGLVVQNQAIIVAQSYGQLVRVEKGEAKAIVDLKALGFGIPFDVTIWRDRLTATTNSGLVVQVDAAGKVNTIADLAKAKYQIPSGITTLGNDLIVTTNGGFVLRISG
;
A
#
# COMPACT_ATOMS: atom_id res chain seq x y z
N MET A 1 -17.45 11.53 -39.54
CA MET A 1 -18.32 11.79 -38.38
C MET A 1 -17.57 11.18 -37.22
N ASP A 2 -16.70 11.98 -36.60
CA ASP A 2 -15.78 11.48 -35.59
C ASP A 2 -16.56 11.24 -34.31
N LEU A 3 -16.60 9.98 -33.88
CA LEU A 3 -17.15 9.58 -32.60
C LEU A 3 -16.26 10.21 -31.53
N VAL A 4 -16.75 11.30 -30.91
CA VAL A 4 -16.15 11.84 -29.69
C VAL A 4 -16.08 10.70 -28.68
N PRO A 5 -14.90 10.33 -28.17
CA PRO A 5 -14.81 9.31 -27.14
C PRO A 5 -15.62 9.80 -25.95
N THR A 6 -16.71 9.11 -25.62
CA THR A 6 -17.42 9.32 -24.37
C THR A 6 -16.43 9.02 -23.25
N PHE A 7 -15.95 10.05 -22.55
CA PHE A 7 -15.22 9.87 -21.31
C PHE A 7 -16.17 9.15 -20.35
N THR A 8 -15.91 7.87 -20.08
CA THR A 8 -16.62 7.14 -19.04
C THR A 8 -16.30 7.85 -17.72
N MET A 9 -17.28 8.54 -17.14
CA MET A 9 -17.11 9.12 -15.81
C MET A 9 -16.88 7.99 -14.82
N MET A 10 -15.74 8.00 -14.12
CA MET A 10 -15.51 7.10 -13.00
C MET A 10 -16.55 7.38 -11.92
N GLN A 11 -17.25 6.33 -11.47
CA GLN A 11 -18.18 6.40 -10.36
C GLN A 11 -17.45 6.11 -9.04
N ILE A 12 -17.61 6.98 -8.05
CA ILE A 12 -17.10 6.77 -6.69
C ILE A 12 -18.28 6.41 -5.78
N ALA A 13 -18.19 5.26 -5.12
CA ALA A 13 -19.17 4.82 -4.14
C ALA A 13 -18.50 4.61 -2.78
N VAL A 14 -19.14 5.07 -1.70
CA VAL A 14 -18.69 4.82 -0.32
C VAL A 14 -19.14 3.42 0.08
N ILE A 15 -18.21 2.56 0.44
CA ILE A 15 -18.49 1.23 1.05
C ILE A 15 -18.61 1.38 2.57
N ALA A 16 -17.66 2.07 3.18
CA ALA A 16 -17.61 2.31 4.62
C ALA A 16 -17.00 3.68 4.94
N GLN A 17 -17.26 4.19 6.13
CA GLN A 17 -16.79 5.51 6.59
C GLN A 17 -16.58 5.54 8.11
N LYS A 18 -15.97 6.62 8.61
CA LYS A 18 -15.63 6.84 10.04
C LYS A 18 -14.63 5.83 10.60
N LEU A 19 -13.71 5.38 9.74
CA LEU A 19 -12.61 4.50 10.13
C LEU A 19 -11.40 5.32 10.57
N ASN A 20 -10.64 4.82 11.54
CA ASN A 20 -9.43 5.48 12.04
C ASN A 20 -8.22 5.13 11.16
N ILE A 21 -8.18 5.64 9.94
CA ILE A 21 -7.15 5.31 8.95
C ILE A 21 -6.08 6.39 8.98
N TYR A 22 -4.82 5.97 9.13
CA TYR A 22 -3.65 6.82 8.99
C TYR A 22 -3.11 6.80 7.56
N THR A 23 -2.35 7.82 7.21
CA THR A 23 -1.67 7.90 5.91
C THR A 23 -0.64 6.78 5.79
N LEU A 24 -0.42 6.25 4.57
CA LEU A 24 0.49 5.13 4.25
C LEU A 24 0.00 3.74 4.71
N GLN A 25 -1.18 3.64 5.32
CA GLN A 25 -1.83 2.36 5.55
C GLN A 25 -2.43 1.85 4.23
N SER A 26 -1.97 0.68 3.80
CA SER A 26 -2.45 0.00 2.59
C SER A 26 -3.81 -0.67 2.83
N VAL A 27 -4.32 -1.38 1.85
CA VAL A 27 -5.61 -2.08 1.90
C VAL A 27 -5.53 -3.38 1.12
N ALA A 28 -6.17 -4.43 1.65
CA ALA A 28 -6.24 -5.72 0.97
C ALA A 28 -7.69 -6.11 0.69
N VAL A 29 -7.85 -7.09 -0.19
CA VAL A 29 -9.15 -7.74 -0.47
C VAL A 29 -9.00 -9.23 -0.19
N SER A 30 -9.86 -9.77 0.66
CA SER A 30 -9.92 -11.20 0.99
C SER A 30 -11.35 -11.73 0.92
N LYS A 31 -11.60 -12.75 0.08
CA LYS A 31 -12.93 -13.33 -0.17
C LYS A 31 -14.02 -12.26 -0.40
N ASN A 32 -13.78 -11.30 -1.28
CA ASN A 32 -14.65 -10.14 -1.58
C ASN A 32 -14.90 -9.17 -0.42
N ASN A 33 -14.18 -9.29 0.70
CA ASN A 33 -14.21 -8.30 1.78
C ASN A 33 -12.98 -7.40 1.66
N VAL A 34 -13.15 -6.13 2.01
CA VAL A 34 -12.03 -5.20 2.13
C VAL A 34 -11.44 -5.34 3.53
N ILE A 35 -10.13 -5.49 3.62
CA ILE A 35 -9.41 -5.56 4.88
C ILE A 35 -8.65 -4.25 5.08
N VAL A 36 -8.97 -3.54 6.16
CA VAL A 36 -8.49 -2.20 6.44
C VAL A 36 -7.69 -2.18 7.75
N PRO A 37 -6.38 -1.93 7.70
CA PRO A 37 -5.60 -1.57 8.88
C PRO A 37 -5.99 -0.18 9.38
N THR A 38 -5.94 0.01 10.70
CA THR A 38 -6.30 1.26 11.38
C THR A 38 -5.20 1.70 12.34
N LEU A 39 -5.16 2.99 12.67
CA LEU A 39 -4.14 3.59 13.52
C LEU A 39 -4.17 3.05 14.96
N ASP A 40 -5.33 2.63 15.45
CA ASP A 40 -5.51 1.98 16.76
C ASP A 40 -5.18 0.48 16.75
N GLY A 41 -4.56 -0.02 15.68
CA GLY A 41 -4.01 -1.37 15.60
C GLY A 41 -4.97 -2.42 15.07
N GLN A 42 -6.21 -2.08 14.72
CA GLN A 42 -7.18 -3.07 14.24
C GLN A 42 -6.93 -3.42 12.78
N LEU A 43 -7.12 -4.70 12.46
CA LEU A 43 -7.41 -5.15 11.11
C LEU A 43 -8.92 -5.37 11.00
N LEU A 44 -9.59 -4.47 10.28
CA LEU A 44 -11.03 -4.51 10.09
C LEU A 44 -11.38 -5.28 8.82
N LYS A 45 -12.28 -6.26 8.93
CA LYS A 45 -12.96 -6.85 7.79
C LYS A 45 -14.20 -6.01 7.48
N ILE A 46 -14.36 -5.61 6.22
CA ILE A 46 -15.48 -4.82 5.73
C ILE A 46 -16.15 -5.57 4.58
N THR A 47 -17.41 -5.90 4.76
CA THR A 47 -18.23 -6.59 3.75
C THR A 47 -18.66 -5.62 2.64
N PRO A 48 -19.09 -6.12 1.46
CA PRO A 48 -19.58 -5.26 0.38
C PRO A 48 -20.76 -4.36 0.74
N ASP A 49 -21.58 -4.74 1.74
CA ASP A 49 -22.67 -3.92 2.28
C ASP A 49 -22.22 -2.95 3.38
N GLY A 50 -20.90 -2.82 3.61
CA GLY A 50 -20.31 -1.82 4.50
C GLY A 50 -20.25 -2.20 5.97
N LYS A 51 -20.59 -3.44 6.35
CA LYS A 51 -20.48 -3.89 7.75
C LYS A 51 -19.02 -4.15 8.10
N SER A 52 -18.57 -3.57 9.20
CA SER A 52 -17.22 -3.74 9.72
C SER A 52 -17.19 -4.68 10.93
N SER A 53 -16.20 -5.57 10.98
CA SER A 53 -15.87 -6.38 12.17
C SER A 53 -14.36 -6.46 12.35
N SER A 54 -13.87 -6.41 13.59
CA SER A 54 -12.45 -6.60 13.87
C SER A 54 -12.04 -8.06 13.70
N ILE A 55 -10.91 -8.30 13.04
CA ILE A 55 -10.25 -9.61 12.98
C ILE A 55 -9.31 -9.75 14.19
N VAL A 56 -8.49 -8.73 14.42
CA VAL A 56 -7.49 -8.69 15.49
C VAL A 56 -7.14 -7.22 15.80
N ASN A 57 -6.69 -6.96 17.03
CA ASN A 57 -6.06 -5.69 17.42
C ASN A 57 -4.59 -5.92 17.79
N LEU A 58 -3.69 -5.42 16.94
CA LEU A 58 -2.24 -5.61 17.05
C LEU A 58 -1.58 -4.68 18.07
N VAL A 59 -2.18 -3.53 18.37
CA VAL A 59 -1.70 -2.65 19.45
C VAL A 59 -2.03 -3.25 20.81
N GLN A 60 -3.23 -3.81 20.98
CA GLN A 60 -3.61 -4.55 22.20
C GLN A 60 -2.77 -5.81 22.41
N ALA A 61 -2.30 -6.43 21.32
CA ALA A 61 -1.36 -7.54 21.37
C ALA A 61 0.10 -7.09 21.55
N GLU A 62 0.36 -5.80 21.76
CA GLU A 62 1.70 -5.21 21.92
C GLU A 62 2.64 -5.39 20.70
N LEU A 63 2.08 -5.58 19.50
CA LEU A 63 2.83 -5.78 18.26
C LEU A 63 3.01 -4.49 17.43
N GLY A 64 2.14 -3.50 17.61
CA GLY A 64 2.24 -2.19 16.97
C GLY A 64 1.15 -1.87 15.96
N VAL A 65 1.36 -0.78 15.20
CA VAL A 65 0.42 -0.26 14.21
C VAL A 65 0.68 -0.91 12.85
N PRO A 66 -0.34 -1.48 12.18
CA PRO A 66 -0.20 -2.07 10.85
C PRO A 66 -0.11 -1.01 9.75
N PHE A 67 0.72 -1.27 8.74
CA PHE A 67 0.89 -0.38 7.57
C PHE A 67 0.56 -1.09 6.26
N GLY A 68 1.46 -1.92 5.75
CA GLY A 68 1.27 -2.71 4.54
C GLY A 68 0.47 -3.97 4.84
N ILE A 69 -0.38 -4.36 3.90
CA ILE A 69 -1.20 -5.56 4.01
C ILE A 69 -1.46 -6.17 2.64
N ILE A 70 -1.43 -7.50 2.57
CA ILE A 70 -1.90 -8.28 1.42
C ILE A 70 -2.68 -9.51 1.89
N ASP A 71 -3.53 -10.04 1.02
CA ASP A 71 -4.08 -11.40 1.15
C ASP A 71 -3.11 -12.39 0.48
N GLN A 72 -2.76 -13.45 1.20
CA GLN A 72 -2.05 -14.60 0.68
C GLN A 72 -2.83 -15.86 1.10
N GLU A 73 -3.58 -16.43 0.18
CA GLU A 73 -4.32 -17.68 0.42
C GLU A 73 -5.24 -17.60 1.66
N GLN A 74 -5.92 -16.45 1.84
CA GLN A 74 -6.81 -16.14 2.98
C GLN A 74 -6.10 -15.80 4.29
N ASP A 75 -4.79 -15.99 4.39
CA ASP A 75 -4.00 -15.37 5.45
C ASP A 75 -3.70 -13.92 5.06
N LEU A 76 -3.60 -13.04 6.05
CA LEU A 76 -3.15 -11.69 5.84
C LEU A 76 -1.67 -11.59 6.19
N ILE A 77 -0.89 -10.99 5.30
CA ILE A 77 0.52 -10.69 5.56
C ILE A 77 0.61 -9.20 5.80
N VAL A 78 1.13 -8.83 6.97
CA VAL A 78 1.04 -7.46 7.49
C VAL A 78 2.38 -7.01 8.01
N THR A 79 2.79 -5.80 7.63
CA THR A 79 3.91 -5.10 8.27
C THR A 79 3.39 -4.26 9.43
N VAL A 80 4.09 -4.27 10.55
CA VAL A 80 3.75 -3.46 11.74
C VAL A 80 4.96 -2.70 12.26
N SER A 81 4.68 -1.55 12.88
CA SER A 81 5.66 -0.73 13.61
C SER A 81 5.11 -0.36 14.99
N GLY A 82 5.87 -0.66 16.04
CA GLY A 82 5.51 -0.44 17.45
C GLY A 82 6.18 0.78 18.12
N TYR A 83 5.87 0.99 19.40
CA TYR A 83 6.31 2.15 20.22
C TYR A 83 7.74 2.05 20.78
N LEU A 84 8.24 0.82 20.98
CA LEU A 84 9.63 0.52 21.35
C LEU A 84 10.16 -0.21 20.13
N PRO A 85 11.06 0.38 19.30
CA PRO A 85 11.15 0.13 17.85
C PRO A 85 11.06 -1.37 17.55
N GLN A 86 9.86 -1.84 17.32
CA GLN A 86 9.52 -3.24 17.18
C GLN A 86 8.80 -3.31 15.86
N HIS A 87 9.47 -3.94 14.91
CA HIS A 87 9.07 -3.93 13.52
C HIS A 87 8.93 -5.37 13.11
N TYR A 88 7.74 -5.78 12.67
CA TYR A 88 7.51 -7.17 12.33
C TYR A 88 6.86 -7.32 10.95
N LEU A 89 7.18 -8.45 10.33
CA LEU A 89 6.33 -9.05 9.31
C LEU A 89 5.51 -10.13 9.98
N LEU A 90 4.19 -9.99 9.93
CA LEU A 90 3.25 -10.88 10.59
C LEU A 90 2.40 -11.62 9.57
N ARG A 91 1.96 -12.82 9.96
CA ARG A 91 0.87 -13.58 9.34
C ARG A 91 -0.31 -13.57 10.28
N ILE A 92 -1.49 -13.21 9.78
CA ILE A 92 -2.74 -13.23 10.53
C ILE A 92 -3.68 -14.20 9.83
N LYS A 93 -4.10 -15.24 10.56
CA LYS A 93 -5.05 -16.24 10.10
C LYS A 93 -6.48 -15.67 10.05
N PRO A 94 -7.41 -16.28 9.29
CA PRO A 94 -8.82 -15.86 9.25
C PRO A 94 -9.53 -15.80 10.60
N ASP A 95 -9.06 -16.57 11.59
CA ASP A 95 -9.59 -16.60 12.96
C ASP A 95 -8.95 -15.54 13.89
N GLY A 96 -8.05 -14.70 13.35
CA GLY A 96 -7.34 -13.66 14.09
C GLY A 96 -6.05 -14.13 14.77
N LYS A 97 -5.67 -15.41 14.66
CA LYS A 97 -4.39 -15.89 15.19
C LYS A 97 -3.23 -15.19 14.48
N VAL A 98 -2.29 -14.68 15.27
CA VAL A 98 -1.10 -13.97 14.78
C VAL A 98 0.15 -14.84 14.90
N GLU A 99 0.97 -14.86 13.86
CA GLU A 99 2.26 -15.53 13.80
C GLU A 99 3.32 -14.57 13.25
N THR A 100 4.45 -14.44 13.93
CA THR A 100 5.57 -13.63 13.43
C THR A 100 6.31 -14.41 12.34
N ILE A 101 6.40 -13.84 11.13
CA ILE A 101 7.22 -14.37 10.04
C ILE A 101 8.67 -13.92 10.23
N ALA A 102 8.89 -12.63 10.49
CA ALA A 102 10.22 -12.07 10.67
C ALA A 102 10.22 -10.86 11.61
N ASP A 103 11.33 -10.71 12.33
CA ASP A 103 11.67 -9.49 13.07
C ASP A 103 12.49 -8.56 12.16
N LEU A 104 11.91 -7.41 11.83
CA LEU A 104 12.47 -6.38 10.98
C LEU A 104 13.14 -5.26 11.79
N THR A 105 13.20 -5.38 13.12
CA THR A 105 13.63 -4.34 14.05
C THR A 105 15.03 -3.85 13.76
N GLN A 106 16.00 -4.77 13.70
CA GLN A 106 17.39 -4.43 13.47
C GLN A 106 17.61 -3.77 12.10
N ARG A 107 16.84 -4.18 11.09
CA ARG A 107 16.95 -3.64 9.72
C ARG A 107 16.33 -2.26 9.61
N SER A 108 15.17 -2.05 10.22
CA SER A 108 14.48 -0.77 10.21
C SER A 108 15.15 0.24 11.15
N GLY A 109 15.86 -0.19 12.17
CA GLY A 109 16.50 0.71 13.13
C GLY A 109 15.49 1.45 14.03
N PHE A 110 16.01 2.38 14.83
CA PHE A 110 15.21 3.05 15.88
C PHE A 110 14.18 4.03 15.30
N TYR A 111 14.56 4.77 14.25
CA TYR A 111 13.71 5.77 13.59
C TYR A 111 13.12 5.29 12.26
N GLY A 112 13.32 4.03 11.88
CA GLY A 112 12.71 3.48 10.68
C GLY A 112 11.40 2.76 10.94
N ALA A 113 10.82 2.23 9.88
CA ALA A 113 9.60 1.44 9.90
C ALA A 113 9.44 0.63 8.60
N PRO A 114 8.79 -0.54 8.65
CA PRO A 114 8.30 -1.23 7.46
C PRO A 114 6.99 -0.60 6.97
N PHE A 115 6.86 -0.42 5.65
CA PHE A 115 5.66 0.13 5.01
C PHE A 115 4.96 -0.91 4.15
N GLY A 116 5.13 -0.91 2.84
CA GLY A 116 4.50 -1.87 1.95
C GLY A 116 5.01 -3.31 2.10
N VAL A 117 4.14 -4.26 1.78
CA VAL A 117 4.47 -5.68 1.58
C VAL A 117 3.79 -6.20 0.33
N THR A 118 4.45 -7.09 -0.41
CA THR A 118 3.84 -7.90 -1.46
C THR A 118 4.45 -9.30 -1.49
N VAL A 119 3.91 -10.20 -2.32
CA VAL A 119 4.45 -11.56 -2.52
C VAL A 119 5.01 -11.70 -3.91
N ASP A 120 6.20 -12.29 -4.00
CA ASP A 120 6.85 -12.67 -5.25
C ASP A 120 7.53 -14.02 -5.11
N GLN A 121 7.20 -14.96 -6.00
CA GLN A 121 7.79 -16.31 -6.04
C GLN A 121 7.82 -17.01 -4.66
N GLY A 122 6.74 -16.86 -3.89
CA GLY A 122 6.61 -17.44 -2.55
C GLY A 122 7.42 -16.74 -1.45
N ASN A 123 8.10 -15.64 -1.75
CA ASN A 123 8.76 -14.79 -0.75
C ASN A 123 7.94 -13.51 -0.53
N TYR A 124 8.19 -12.85 0.58
CA TYR A 124 7.65 -11.53 0.88
C TYR A 124 8.65 -10.46 0.49
N LEU A 125 8.19 -9.45 -0.22
CA LEU A 125 8.97 -8.26 -0.53
C LEU A 125 8.48 -7.14 0.38
N VAL A 126 9.38 -6.52 1.12
CA VAL A 126 9.04 -5.52 2.13
C VAL A 126 9.87 -4.27 1.90
N THR A 127 9.20 -3.12 1.88
CA THR A 127 9.86 -1.82 1.85
C THR A 127 10.13 -1.34 3.27
N LEU A 128 11.36 -0.93 3.53
CA LEU A 128 11.79 -0.42 4.82
C LEU A 128 12.29 1.01 4.65
N SER A 129 11.81 1.91 5.49
CA SER A 129 12.61 3.06 5.88
C SER A 129 13.51 2.63 7.03
N THR A 130 14.81 2.89 6.93
CA THR A 130 15.79 2.61 7.98
C THR A 130 16.04 3.82 8.88
N ASP A 131 15.65 4.99 8.41
CA ASP A 131 15.54 6.24 9.16
C ASP A 131 14.55 7.13 8.42
N VAL A 132 13.37 7.36 8.99
CA VAL A 132 12.33 8.17 8.34
C VAL A 132 12.72 9.65 8.23
N ILE A 133 13.62 10.12 9.09
CA ILE A 133 14.08 11.52 9.16
C ILE A 133 15.13 11.75 8.07
N GLU A 134 16.13 10.89 7.99
CA GLU A 134 17.19 10.96 6.98
C GLU A 134 16.74 10.40 5.62
N SER A 135 15.54 9.81 5.56
CA SER A 135 14.97 9.16 4.38
C SER A 135 15.87 8.05 3.81
N SER A 136 16.54 7.31 4.69
CA SER A 136 17.33 6.14 4.31
C SER A 136 16.43 4.92 4.15
N SER A 137 16.67 4.10 3.12
CA SER A 137 15.73 3.06 2.76
C SER A 137 16.26 1.85 2.02
N GLU A 138 15.52 0.75 2.17
CA GLU A 138 15.86 -0.55 1.62
C GLU A 138 14.61 -1.28 1.14
N LEU A 139 14.76 -2.03 0.05
CA LEU A 139 13.83 -3.09 -0.32
C LEU A 139 14.46 -4.42 0.06
N VAL A 140 13.75 -5.24 0.84
CA VAL A 140 14.22 -6.54 1.29
C VAL A 140 13.32 -7.66 0.82
N ARG A 141 13.91 -8.85 0.70
CA ARG A 141 13.22 -10.13 0.58
C ARG A 141 13.19 -10.81 1.95
N VAL A 142 12.03 -11.29 2.34
CA VAL A 142 11.84 -12.17 3.50
C VAL A 142 11.30 -13.50 3.01
N SER A 143 12.01 -14.60 3.27
CA SER A 143 11.52 -15.94 2.93
C SER A 143 10.43 -16.41 3.90
N PRO A 144 9.67 -17.47 3.55
CA PRO A 144 8.63 -18.02 4.43
C PRO A 144 9.09 -18.45 5.82
N ASN A 145 10.39 -18.76 5.98
CA ASN A 145 11.01 -19.10 7.27
C ASN A 145 11.68 -17.90 7.96
N GLY A 146 11.42 -16.67 7.51
CA GLY A 146 11.84 -15.45 8.18
C GLY A 146 13.25 -14.94 7.84
N LYS A 147 13.96 -15.56 6.89
CA LYS A 147 15.29 -15.08 6.49
C LYS A 147 15.17 -13.79 5.67
N ILE A 148 15.84 -12.74 6.12
CA ILE A 148 15.86 -11.43 5.47
C ILE A 148 17.10 -11.31 4.59
N SER A 149 16.94 -10.81 3.37
CA SER A 149 18.03 -10.51 2.43
C SER A 149 17.80 -9.20 1.67
N PRO A 150 18.84 -8.40 1.43
CA PRO A 150 18.73 -7.15 0.67
C PRO A 150 18.33 -7.43 -0.78
N ILE A 151 17.51 -6.54 -1.37
CA ILE A 151 17.26 -6.50 -2.81
C ILE A 151 17.89 -5.25 -3.41
N ALA A 152 17.56 -4.06 -2.89
CA ALA A 152 18.01 -2.79 -3.43
C ALA A 152 18.05 -1.69 -2.37
N ASN A 153 18.97 -0.75 -2.53
CA ASN A 153 18.98 0.51 -1.80
C ASN A 153 18.09 1.52 -2.54
N LEU A 154 17.20 2.18 -1.81
CA LEU A 154 16.22 3.11 -2.38
C LEU A 154 16.42 4.55 -1.91
N THR A 155 17.46 4.83 -1.10
CA THR A 155 17.69 6.11 -0.42
C THR A 155 17.70 7.31 -1.37
N GLN A 156 18.21 7.15 -2.60
CA GLN A 156 18.22 8.23 -3.60
C GLN A 156 16.80 8.72 -4.01
N PHE A 157 15.77 7.93 -3.72
CA PHE A 157 14.36 8.24 -3.97
C PHE A 157 13.58 8.54 -2.67
N GLY A 158 14.23 8.50 -1.51
CA GLY A 158 13.64 8.76 -0.21
C GLY A 158 13.05 7.50 0.46
N ASN A 159 12.01 7.70 1.26
CA ASN A 159 11.32 6.63 1.99
C ASN A 159 10.37 5.85 1.06
N PRO A 160 10.43 4.51 1.05
CA PRO A 160 9.55 3.69 0.25
C PRO A 160 8.24 3.43 1.00
N PHE A 161 7.15 3.38 0.26
CA PHE A 161 5.82 3.15 0.78
C PHE A 161 5.21 1.88 0.19
N GLY A 162 4.07 1.95 -0.51
CA GLY A 162 3.48 0.80 -1.18
C GLY A 162 4.34 0.25 -2.32
N LEU A 163 4.17 -1.04 -2.61
CA LEU A 163 4.83 -1.72 -3.72
C LEU A 163 3.94 -2.79 -4.36
N VAL A 164 4.23 -3.09 -5.63
CA VAL A 164 3.60 -4.17 -6.38
C VAL A 164 4.61 -4.84 -7.30
N VAL A 165 4.34 -6.07 -7.73
CA VAL A 165 5.12 -6.76 -8.76
C VAL A 165 4.37 -6.75 -10.09
N GLN A 166 5.05 -6.33 -11.15
CA GLN A 166 4.55 -6.36 -12.51
C GLN A 166 5.64 -6.88 -13.45
N ASN A 167 5.36 -7.94 -14.22
CA ASN A 167 6.27 -8.49 -15.22
C ASN A 167 7.70 -8.75 -14.68
N GLN A 168 7.80 -9.38 -13.50
CA GLN A 168 9.07 -9.66 -12.79
C GLN A 168 9.85 -8.43 -12.31
N ALA A 169 9.30 -7.22 -12.48
CA ALA A 169 9.82 -5.99 -11.91
C ALA A 169 9.07 -5.64 -10.63
N ILE A 170 9.78 -5.06 -9.66
CA ILE A 170 9.18 -4.57 -8.42
C ILE A 170 9.00 -3.07 -8.57
N ILE A 171 7.77 -2.58 -8.42
CA ILE A 171 7.45 -1.16 -8.50
C ILE A 171 7.19 -0.63 -7.10
N VAL A 172 7.85 0.45 -6.72
CA VAL A 172 7.80 1.03 -5.38
C VAL A 172 7.41 2.51 -5.45
N ALA A 173 6.44 2.92 -4.63
CA ALA A 173 6.09 4.31 -4.40
C ALA A 173 7.11 4.95 -3.43
N GLN A 174 7.59 6.16 -3.77
CA GLN A 174 8.70 6.80 -3.04
C GLN A 174 8.36 8.21 -2.57
N SER A 175 8.86 8.58 -1.39
CA SER A 175 8.53 9.84 -0.73
C SER A 175 9.02 11.10 -1.46
N TYR A 176 10.02 10.99 -2.33
CA TYR A 176 10.44 12.12 -3.16
C TYR A 176 9.55 12.37 -4.38
N GLY A 177 8.60 11.47 -4.67
CA GLY A 177 7.58 11.68 -5.69
C GLY A 177 7.56 10.64 -6.80
N GLN A 178 8.54 9.74 -6.84
CA GLN A 178 8.70 8.82 -7.97
C GLN A 178 7.95 7.51 -7.75
N LEU A 179 7.48 6.92 -8.85
CA LEU A 179 7.32 5.48 -8.94
C LEU A 179 8.63 4.91 -9.49
N VAL A 180 9.21 3.95 -8.77
CA VAL A 180 10.53 3.40 -9.07
C VAL A 180 10.41 1.93 -9.43
N ARG A 181 11.07 1.54 -10.52
CA ARG A 181 11.25 0.15 -10.93
C ARG A 181 12.54 -0.39 -10.33
N VAL A 182 12.46 -1.56 -9.70
CA VAL A 182 13.62 -2.32 -9.22
C VAL A 182 13.74 -3.60 -10.01
N GLU A 183 14.90 -3.78 -10.65
CA GLU A 183 15.26 -4.98 -11.41
C GLU A 183 16.73 -5.32 -11.17
N LYS A 184 17.01 -6.59 -10.87
CA LYS A 184 18.38 -7.08 -10.62
C LYS A 184 19.14 -6.26 -9.56
N GLY A 185 18.41 -5.71 -8.59
CA GLY A 185 18.94 -4.88 -7.50
C GLY A 185 19.20 -3.41 -7.86
N GLU A 186 18.95 -3.00 -9.10
CA GLU A 186 19.03 -1.60 -9.53
C GLU A 186 17.65 -0.93 -9.46
N ALA A 187 17.62 0.29 -8.94
CA ALA A 187 16.40 1.10 -8.84
C ALA A 187 16.44 2.27 -9.85
N LYS A 188 15.39 2.41 -10.67
CA LYS A 188 15.26 3.48 -11.69
C LYS A 188 13.87 4.09 -11.66
N ALA A 189 13.77 5.42 -11.72
CA ALA A 189 12.48 6.10 -11.80
C ALA A 189 11.76 5.76 -13.12
N ILE A 190 10.48 5.40 -13.02
CA ILE A 190 9.57 5.28 -14.16
C ILE A 190 9.00 6.64 -14.49
N VAL A 191 8.53 7.35 -13.46
CA VAL A 191 7.90 8.65 -13.53
C VAL A 191 8.10 9.39 -12.21
N ASP A 192 8.23 10.71 -12.29
CA ASP A 192 8.20 11.60 -11.12
C ASP A 192 6.83 12.29 -11.03
N LEU A 193 5.94 11.73 -10.21
CA LEU A 193 4.57 12.25 -10.06
C LEU A 193 4.56 13.64 -9.43
N LYS A 194 5.49 13.90 -8.50
CA LYS A 194 5.58 15.19 -7.81
C LYS A 194 6.04 16.28 -8.77
N ALA A 195 7.07 16.03 -9.57
CA ALA A 195 7.54 16.97 -10.59
C ALA A 195 6.47 17.26 -11.66
N LEU A 196 5.60 16.29 -11.94
CA LEU A 196 4.46 16.45 -12.85
C LEU A 196 3.21 17.08 -12.19
N GLY A 197 3.27 17.43 -10.90
CA GLY A 197 2.17 18.09 -10.18
C GLY A 197 1.08 17.16 -9.64
N PHE A 198 1.28 15.84 -9.68
CA PHE A 198 0.35 14.85 -9.13
C PHE A 198 0.60 14.50 -7.66
N GLY A 199 1.72 14.98 -7.09
CA GLY A 199 2.06 14.78 -5.68
C GLY A 199 2.94 13.54 -5.43
N ILE A 200 3.10 13.21 -4.16
CA ILE A 200 3.89 12.08 -3.67
C ILE A 200 3.01 10.83 -3.67
N PRO A 201 3.40 9.73 -4.34
CA PRO A 201 2.65 8.48 -4.29
C PRO A 201 2.74 7.85 -2.90
N PHE A 202 1.65 7.27 -2.41
CA PHE A 202 1.63 6.53 -1.13
C PHE A 202 1.52 5.03 -1.33
N ASP A 203 0.59 4.58 -2.17
CA ASP A 203 0.42 3.17 -2.48
C ASP A 203 0.24 2.97 -3.99
N VAL A 204 0.50 1.75 -4.47
CA VAL A 204 0.49 1.41 -5.89
C VAL A 204 -0.08 0.02 -6.11
N THR A 205 -0.93 -0.11 -7.13
CA THR A 205 -1.50 -1.38 -7.57
C THR A 205 -1.46 -1.50 -9.09
N ILE A 206 -1.75 -2.69 -9.62
CA ILE A 206 -1.97 -2.91 -11.04
C ILE A 206 -3.46 -2.94 -11.32
N TRP A 207 -3.93 -2.02 -12.14
CA TRP A 207 -5.33 -1.98 -12.57
C TRP A 207 -5.40 -1.80 -14.08
N ARG A 208 -6.05 -2.76 -14.75
CA ARG A 208 -6.14 -2.80 -16.23
C ARG A 208 -4.75 -2.71 -16.89
N ASP A 209 -3.82 -3.55 -16.42
CA ASP A 209 -2.43 -3.64 -16.88
C ASP A 209 -1.56 -2.37 -16.71
N ARG A 210 -2.04 -1.41 -15.93
CA ARG A 210 -1.35 -0.12 -15.69
C ARG A 210 -1.11 0.11 -14.22
N LEU A 211 -0.02 0.82 -13.93
CA LEU A 211 0.29 1.26 -12.58
C LEU A 211 -0.77 2.29 -12.17
N THR A 212 -1.38 2.08 -11.01
CA THR A 212 -2.36 3.01 -10.45
C THR A 212 -1.95 3.31 -9.03
N ALA A 213 -1.87 4.59 -8.68
CA ALA A 213 -1.32 5.04 -7.40
C ALA A 213 -2.24 6.06 -6.72
N THR A 214 -2.20 6.04 -5.38
CA THR A 214 -2.75 7.09 -4.53
C THR A 214 -1.68 8.15 -4.27
N THR A 215 -2.08 9.39 -4.07
CA THR A 215 -1.13 10.49 -3.87
C THR A 215 -1.51 11.40 -2.71
N ASN A 216 -0.52 12.05 -2.12
CA ASN A 216 -0.72 13.04 -1.06
C ASN A 216 -1.51 14.28 -1.51
N SER A 217 -1.67 14.50 -2.81
CA SER A 217 -2.46 15.59 -3.39
C SER A 217 -3.96 15.28 -3.45
N GLY A 218 -4.41 14.12 -2.95
CA GLY A 218 -5.82 13.73 -2.99
C GLY A 218 -6.23 12.98 -4.25
N LEU A 219 -5.27 12.59 -5.10
CA LEU A 219 -5.54 12.00 -6.41
C LEU A 219 -5.34 10.49 -6.41
N VAL A 220 -6.16 9.81 -7.20
CA VAL A 220 -5.87 8.48 -7.74
C VAL A 220 -5.45 8.68 -9.19
N VAL A 221 -4.25 8.25 -9.54
CA VAL A 221 -3.65 8.45 -10.86
C VAL A 221 -3.27 7.13 -11.48
N GLN A 222 -3.28 7.06 -12.80
CA GLN A 222 -2.82 5.91 -13.57
C GLN A 222 -1.65 6.32 -14.46
N VAL A 223 -0.62 5.47 -14.50
CA VAL A 223 0.59 5.64 -15.30
C VAL A 223 0.65 4.53 -16.35
N ASP A 224 0.78 4.91 -17.61
CA ASP A 224 0.95 3.94 -18.70
C ASP A 224 2.42 3.51 -18.88
N ALA A 225 2.65 2.58 -19.82
CA ALA A 225 3.98 2.05 -20.09
C ALA A 225 4.99 3.08 -20.60
N ALA A 226 4.53 4.23 -21.10
CA ALA A 226 5.38 5.34 -21.55
C ALA A 226 5.64 6.37 -20.42
N GLY A 227 5.11 6.15 -19.21
CA GLY A 227 5.23 7.07 -18.09
C GLY A 227 4.23 8.22 -18.13
N LYS A 228 3.24 8.20 -19.06
CA LYS A 228 2.20 9.23 -19.09
C LYS A 228 1.22 9.01 -17.95
N VAL A 229 0.92 10.08 -17.22
CA VAL A 229 0.03 10.07 -16.07
C VAL A 229 -1.33 10.65 -16.44
N ASN A 230 -2.40 9.99 -16.00
CA ASN A 230 -3.77 10.49 -16.09
C ASN A 230 -4.45 10.40 -14.73
N THR A 231 -5.26 11.40 -14.38
CA THR A 231 -6.09 11.36 -13.17
C THR A 231 -7.29 10.43 -13.38
N ILE A 232 -7.46 9.46 -12.49
CA ILE A 232 -8.62 8.57 -12.43
C ILE A 232 -9.70 9.18 -11.53
N ALA A 233 -9.30 9.73 -10.38
CA ALA A 233 -10.20 10.39 -9.45
C ALA A 233 -9.48 11.50 -8.66
N ASP A 234 -10.23 12.56 -8.34
CA ASP A 234 -9.82 13.63 -7.41
C ASP A 234 -10.68 13.53 -6.14
N LEU A 235 -10.16 12.81 -5.16
CA LEU A 235 -10.86 12.48 -3.92
C LEU A 235 -10.87 13.66 -2.94
N ALA A 236 -9.85 14.52 -2.98
CA ALA A 236 -9.84 15.76 -2.22
C ALA A 236 -10.95 16.71 -2.69
N LYS A 237 -11.11 16.89 -4.00
CA LYS A 237 -12.21 17.68 -4.58
C LYS A 237 -13.57 17.07 -4.26
N ALA A 238 -13.68 15.74 -4.28
CA ALA A 238 -14.88 15.00 -3.89
C ALA A 238 -15.12 14.94 -2.37
N LYS A 239 -14.30 15.62 -1.54
CA LYS A 239 -14.41 15.71 -0.07
C LYS A 239 -14.21 14.39 0.68
N TYR A 240 -13.51 13.43 0.06
CA TYR A 240 -13.07 12.19 0.71
C TYR A 240 -11.66 12.26 1.31
N GLN A 241 -11.04 13.45 1.30
CA GLN A 241 -9.69 13.71 1.83
C GLN A 241 -8.60 12.98 1.02
N ILE A 242 -7.48 12.64 1.65
CA ILE A 242 -6.28 12.15 0.97
C ILE A 242 -6.34 10.61 0.91
N PRO A 243 -6.23 9.99 -0.28
CA PRO A 243 -6.17 8.55 -0.37
C PRO A 243 -4.87 8.01 0.23
N SER A 244 -4.96 6.84 0.85
CA SER A 244 -3.85 6.13 1.48
C SER A 244 -3.60 4.83 0.71
N GLY A 245 -4.33 3.76 1.00
CA GLY A 245 -4.16 2.45 0.37
C GLY A 245 -4.96 2.31 -0.91
N ILE A 246 -4.48 1.46 -1.82
CA ILE A 246 -5.20 1.08 -3.04
C ILE A 246 -5.02 -0.39 -3.40
N THR A 247 -6.11 -1.03 -3.82
CA THR A 247 -6.08 -2.38 -4.36
C THR A 247 -7.22 -2.58 -5.36
N THR A 248 -7.34 -3.78 -5.92
CA THR A 248 -8.38 -4.12 -6.90
C THR A 248 -9.40 -5.09 -6.32
N LEU A 249 -10.67 -4.92 -6.68
CA LEU A 249 -11.74 -5.89 -6.48
C LEU A 249 -12.45 -6.10 -7.81
N GLY A 250 -12.15 -7.20 -8.50
CA GLY A 250 -12.62 -7.41 -9.87
C GLY A 250 -12.07 -6.32 -10.80
N ASN A 251 -12.96 -5.63 -11.52
CA ASN A 251 -12.59 -4.56 -12.46
C ASN A 251 -12.52 -3.17 -11.82
N ASP A 252 -12.72 -3.07 -10.52
CA ASP A 252 -12.80 -1.80 -9.80
C ASP A 252 -11.61 -1.61 -8.87
N LEU A 253 -11.37 -0.35 -8.52
CA LEU A 253 -10.41 0.02 -7.51
C LEU A 253 -11.11 0.12 -6.15
N ILE A 254 -10.42 -0.36 -5.12
CA ILE A 254 -10.75 -0.10 -3.72
C ILE A 254 -9.70 0.86 -3.18
N VAL A 255 -10.15 1.98 -2.61
CA VAL A 255 -9.28 3.04 -2.10
C VAL A 255 -9.67 3.37 -0.68
N THR A 256 -8.68 3.40 0.23
CA THR A 256 -8.86 3.96 1.57
C THR A 256 -8.38 5.40 1.62
N THR A 257 -8.90 6.19 2.56
CA THR A 257 -8.48 7.59 2.74
C THR A 257 -8.17 7.87 4.20
N ASN A 258 -7.28 8.81 4.48
CA ASN A 258 -7.06 9.30 5.86
C ASN A 258 -8.29 10.02 6.46
N GLY A 259 -9.29 10.34 5.64
CA GLY A 259 -10.61 10.77 6.10
C GLY A 259 -11.50 9.65 6.65
N GLY A 260 -11.00 8.42 6.70
CA GLY A 260 -11.70 7.27 7.25
C GLY A 260 -12.72 6.64 6.31
N PHE A 261 -12.58 6.82 4.99
CA PHE A 261 -13.42 6.20 3.97
C PHE A 261 -12.80 4.94 3.37
N VAL A 262 -13.68 4.01 2.98
CA VAL A 262 -13.41 2.95 2.00
C VAL A 262 -14.28 3.23 0.80
N LEU A 263 -13.64 3.41 -0.35
CA LEU A 263 -14.28 3.80 -1.59
C LEU A 263 -14.12 2.70 -2.63
N ARG A 264 -15.16 2.53 -3.45
CA ARG A 264 -15.10 1.80 -4.71
C ARG A 264 -15.07 2.80 -5.85
N ILE A 265 -14.11 2.67 -6.75
CA ILE A 265 -14.02 3.49 -7.96
C ILE A 265 -14.21 2.57 -9.17
N SER A 266 -15.31 2.75 -9.90
CA SER A 266 -15.74 1.89 -11.01
C SER A 266 -15.83 2.69 -12.31
N GLY A 267 -15.56 2.07 -13.46
CA GLY A 267 -15.66 2.70 -14.78
C GLY A 267 -15.26 1.76 -15.90
#